data_AF-A0A8W8IIW7-F1
#
_entry.id   AF-A0A8W8IIW7-F1
#
_cell.length_a   1.000
_cell.length_b   1.000
_cell.length_c   1.000
_cell.angle_alpha   90.00
_cell.angle_beta   90.00
_cell.angle_gamma   90.00
#
_symmetry.space_group_name_H-M   'P 1'
#
loop_
_entity.id
_entity.type
_entity.pdbx_description
1 polymer ?
#
loop_
_entity_poly.entity_id
_entity_poly.type
_entity_poly.pdbx_seq_one_letter_code
_entity_poly.pdbx_strand_id
1 'polypeptide(L)'
;YQITCSSTSDCTPAPITLLGSLGNKVVPLYGVNFTCIIKYNDYDGWSVSCTGSIPKSVVSSIDEITCRPILEDKKEADKTEAKVSKDVLLCNNDETCNFQCPKQNQDKYYSDPKFCNIFHRCVDERLYTAPCGKGTYFSTKTCACSHINDVIGENSCNTDGLRLKGGNDKELCDDSTRR
;
A
#
# COMPACT_ATOMS: atom_id res chain seq x y z
N TYR A 1 -14.19 2.76 2.82
CA TYR A 1 -12.76 2.53 3.13
C TYR A 1 -12.25 3.70 3.94
N GLN A 2 -11.70 3.46 5.13
CA GLN A 2 -11.04 4.52 5.89
C GLN A 2 -9.65 4.78 5.30
N ILE A 3 -9.24 6.04 5.24
CA ILE A 3 -7.92 6.46 4.80
C ILE A 3 -7.35 7.46 5.79
N THR A 4 -6.05 7.36 6.04
CA THR A 4 -5.30 8.31 6.86
C THR A 4 -4.04 8.71 6.12
N CYS A 5 -3.83 10.01 5.97
CA CYS A 5 -2.60 10.61 5.46
C CYS A 5 -1.98 11.42 6.60
N SER A 6 -0.70 11.26 6.88
CA SER A 6 -0.03 12.04 7.91
C SER A 6 1.38 12.44 7.51
N SER A 7 1.82 13.59 8.02
CA SER A 7 3.17 14.11 7.81
C SER A 7 3.59 14.92 9.04
N THR A 8 4.89 14.93 9.32
CA THR A 8 5.54 15.71 10.38
C THR A 8 6.60 16.62 9.76
N SER A 9 6.78 17.82 10.32
CA SER A 9 7.72 18.81 9.82
C SER A 9 8.12 19.80 10.92
N ASP A 10 9.33 20.37 10.79
CA ASP A 10 9.80 21.47 11.63
C ASP A 10 9.08 22.79 11.33
N CYS A 11 8.42 22.88 10.16
CA CYS A 11 7.68 24.03 9.69
C CYS A 11 6.17 23.74 9.67
N THR A 12 5.33 24.77 9.65
CA THR A 12 3.87 24.61 9.49
C THR A 12 3.56 23.80 8.22
N PRO A 13 2.94 22.60 8.32
CA PRO A 13 2.76 21.71 7.20
C PRO A 13 1.67 22.23 6.27
N ALA A 14 1.87 22.01 4.97
CA ALA A 14 0.83 22.28 3.99
C ALA A 14 -0.36 21.33 4.17
N PRO A 15 -1.59 21.77 3.83
CA PRO A 15 -2.73 20.87 3.75
C PRO A 15 -2.46 19.72 2.77
N ILE A 16 -3.00 18.54 3.08
CA ILE A 16 -2.90 17.36 2.21
C ILE A 16 -4.18 17.26 1.38
N THR A 17 -4.05 16.92 0.10
CA THR A 17 -5.16 16.55 -0.78
C THR A 17 -5.12 15.06 -1.13
N LEU A 18 -6.28 14.49 -1.41
CA LEU A 18 -6.41 13.14 -1.98
C LEU A 18 -6.59 13.21 -3.49
N LEU A 19 -5.75 12.46 -4.18
CA LEU A 19 -5.82 12.25 -5.63
C LEU A 19 -6.05 10.77 -5.93
N GLY A 20 -6.73 10.49 -7.02
CA GLY A 20 -6.90 9.15 -7.57
C GLY A 20 -6.21 9.04 -8.92
N SER A 21 -5.53 7.94 -9.15
CA SER A 21 -4.89 7.65 -10.44
C SER A 21 -5.73 6.66 -11.24
N LEU A 22 -5.96 6.95 -12.52
CA LEU A 22 -6.56 6.04 -13.51
C LEU A 22 -5.61 5.94 -14.71
N GLY A 23 -4.87 4.83 -14.79
CA GLY A 23 -3.82 4.66 -15.79
C GLY A 23 -2.71 5.71 -15.62
N ASN A 24 -2.66 6.69 -16.52
CA ASN A 24 -1.71 7.82 -16.50
C ASN A 24 -2.37 9.16 -16.13
N LYS A 25 -3.68 9.16 -15.84
CA LYS A 25 -4.39 10.37 -15.43
C LYS A 25 -4.46 10.41 -13.90
N VAL A 26 -4.11 11.55 -13.32
CA VAL A 26 -4.28 11.82 -11.90
C VAL A 26 -5.40 12.84 -11.75
N VAL A 27 -6.42 12.51 -10.96
CA VAL A 27 -7.60 13.34 -10.74
C VAL A 27 -7.83 13.58 -9.25
N PRO A 28 -8.24 14.79 -8.84
CA PRO A 28 -8.68 15.02 -7.47
C PRO A 28 -9.92 14.19 -7.14
N LEU A 29 -9.94 13.58 -5.95
CA LEU A 29 -11.10 12.83 -5.48
C LEU A 29 -12.07 13.77 -4.78
N TYR A 30 -13.15 14.12 -5.48
CA TYR A 30 -14.25 14.90 -4.91
C TYR A 30 -15.33 14.00 -4.31
N GLY A 31 -16.05 14.49 -3.29
CA GLY A 31 -17.13 13.74 -2.65
C GLY A 31 -16.67 12.66 -1.66
N VAL A 32 -15.41 12.72 -1.21
CA VAL A 32 -14.91 11.95 -0.06
C VAL A 32 -14.95 12.83 1.17
N ASN A 33 -15.35 12.28 2.32
CA ASN A 33 -15.17 12.97 3.58
C ASN A 33 -13.69 12.88 3.94
N PHE A 34 -12.94 13.97 3.81
CA PHE A 34 -11.52 14.01 4.13
C PHE A 34 -11.23 15.27 4.94
N THR A 35 -10.84 15.10 6.19
CA THR A 35 -10.65 16.19 7.16
C THR A 35 -9.22 16.17 7.68
N CYS A 36 -8.56 17.32 7.61
CA CYS A 36 -7.20 17.50 8.09
C CYS A 36 -7.18 18.24 9.43
N ILE A 37 -6.35 17.75 10.34
CA ILE A 37 -6.07 18.37 11.64
C ILE A 37 -4.58 18.65 11.69
N ILE A 38 -4.21 19.91 11.92
CA ILE A 38 -2.84 20.35 12.13
C ILE A 38 -2.63 20.54 13.63
N LYS A 39 -1.54 20.00 14.16
CA LYS A 39 -1.14 20.13 15.57
C LYS A 39 0.32 20.54 15.67
N TYR A 40 0.65 21.23 16.74
CA TYR A 40 2.03 21.53 17.13
C TYR A 40 2.28 20.94 18.52
N ASN A 41 3.46 20.35 18.72
CA ASN A 41 3.97 20.02 20.03
C ASN A 41 5.47 20.38 20.12
N ASP A 42 5.97 20.59 21.34
CA ASP A 42 7.35 21.07 21.55
C ASP A 42 8.43 20.00 21.28
N TYR A 43 8.05 18.73 21.08
CA TYR A 43 8.98 17.60 20.94
C TYR A 43 9.15 17.09 19.50
N ASP A 44 8.03 16.94 18.79
CA ASP A 44 7.91 16.41 17.42
C ASP A 44 7.64 17.51 16.39
N GLY A 45 7.48 18.77 16.82
CA GLY A 45 7.22 19.91 15.95
C GLY A 45 5.78 19.95 15.42
N TRP A 46 5.62 20.33 14.15
CA TRP A 46 4.31 20.38 13.51
C TRP A 46 3.94 19.04 12.89
N SER A 47 2.67 18.67 13.02
CA SER A 47 2.10 17.49 12.38
C SER A 47 0.79 17.83 11.69
N VAL A 48 0.54 17.17 10.57
CA VAL A 48 -0.76 17.14 9.91
C VAL A 48 -1.23 15.70 9.85
N SER A 49 -2.49 15.49 10.23
CA SER A 49 -3.17 14.20 10.09
C SER A 49 -4.51 14.43 9.42
N CYS A 50 -4.68 13.83 8.26
CA CYS A 50 -5.90 13.89 7.48
C CYS A 50 -6.55 12.51 7.45
N THR A 51 -7.80 12.45 7.87
CA THR A 51 -8.56 11.20 7.92
C THR A 51 -9.82 11.32 7.10
N GLY A 52 -10.24 10.21 6.50
CA GLY A 52 -11.42 10.23 5.67
C GLY A 52 -11.97 8.88 5.29
N SER A 53 -13.14 8.93 4.67
CA SER A 53 -13.87 7.76 4.19
C SER A 53 -14.11 7.85 2.70
N ILE A 54 -13.64 6.83 1.97
CA ILE A 54 -13.75 6.71 0.53
C ILE A 54 -14.81 5.65 0.18
N PRO A 55 -15.81 5.98 -0.65
CA PRO A 55 -16.82 5.02 -1.11
C PRO A 55 -16.20 3.87 -1.92
N LYS A 56 -16.80 2.69 -1.85
CA LYS A 56 -16.33 1.51 -2.60
C LYS A 56 -16.33 1.73 -4.12
N SER A 57 -17.34 2.44 -4.64
CA SER A 57 -17.41 2.79 -6.06
C SER A 57 -16.20 3.60 -6.53
N VAL A 58 -15.68 4.51 -5.70
CA VAL A 58 -14.49 5.31 -6.01
C VAL A 58 -13.25 4.43 -6.00
N VAL A 59 -13.05 3.61 -4.96
CA VAL A 59 -11.90 2.69 -4.87
C VAL A 59 -11.88 1.70 -6.03
N SER A 60 -13.04 1.19 -6.47
CA SER A 60 -13.13 0.28 -7.63
C SER A 60 -12.86 0.96 -8.98
N SER A 61 -12.90 2.30 -9.05
CA SER A 61 -12.76 3.07 -10.29
C SER A 61 -11.37 3.69 -10.47
N ILE A 62 -10.45 3.48 -9.52
CA ILE A 62 -9.09 4.05 -9.54
C ILE A 62 -8.07 2.94 -9.27
N ASP A 63 -6.84 3.13 -9.73
CA ASP A 63 -5.75 2.18 -9.54
C ASP A 63 -5.00 2.44 -8.22
N GLU A 64 -4.86 3.71 -7.85
CA GLU A 64 -4.07 4.17 -6.71
C GLU A 64 -4.67 5.45 -6.12
N ILE A 65 -4.49 5.60 -4.81
CA ILE A 65 -4.81 6.81 -4.07
C ILE A 65 -3.52 7.46 -3.60
N THR A 66 -3.41 8.75 -3.82
CA THR A 66 -2.23 9.54 -3.47
C THR A 66 -2.60 10.59 -2.44
N CYS A 67 -1.95 10.52 -1.28
CA CYS A 67 -1.86 11.62 -0.32
C CYS A 67 -0.75 12.56 -0.78
N ARG A 68 -1.10 13.81 -1.13
CA ARG A 68 -0.11 14.78 -1.61
C ARG A 68 -0.25 16.13 -0.90
N PRO A 69 0.84 16.73 -0.38
CA PRO A 69 0.77 18.08 0.15
C PRO A 69 0.51 19.11 -0.97
N ILE A 70 -0.26 20.14 -0.66
CA ILE A 70 -0.55 21.24 -1.60
C ILE A 70 0.60 22.25 -1.51
N LEU A 71 1.60 22.10 -2.38
CA LEU A 71 2.76 23.00 -2.48
C LEU A 71 2.77 23.75 -3.82
N GLU A 72 3.42 24.91 -3.86
CA GLU A 72 3.65 25.66 -5.11
C GLU A 72 4.64 24.91 -6.03
N ASP A 73 5.70 24.34 -5.46
CA ASP A 73 6.63 23.48 -6.19
C ASP A 73 6.05 22.06 -6.35
N LYS A 74 5.62 21.74 -7.56
CA LYS A 74 5.11 20.42 -7.93
C LYS A 74 6.14 19.31 -7.73
N LYS A 75 7.42 19.54 -8.00
CA LYS A 75 8.46 18.52 -7.86
C LYS A 75 8.68 18.16 -6.40
N GLU A 76 8.58 19.14 -5.51
CA GLU A 76 8.65 18.92 -4.07
C GLU A 76 7.42 18.16 -3.56
N ALA A 77 6.22 18.52 -4.04
CA ALA A 77 4.99 17.79 -3.73
C ALA A 77 5.04 16.33 -4.21
N ASP A 78 5.58 16.08 -5.41
CA ASP A 78 5.73 14.74 -5.98
C ASP A 78 6.72 13.88 -5.15
N LYS A 79 7.76 14.47 -4.57
CA LYS A 79 8.74 13.75 -3.74
C LYS A 79 8.20 13.36 -2.36
N THR A 80 7.21 14.10 -1.87
CA THR A 80 6.67 13.96 -0.51
C THR A 80 5.31 13.25 -0.51
N GLU A 81 4.87 12.77 -1.67
CA GLU A 81 3.60 12.06 -1.79
C GLU A 81 3.67 10.64 -1.24
N ALA A 82 2.57 10.19 -0.64
CA ALA A 82 2.37 8.80 -0.25
C ALA A 82 1.28 8.18 -1.12
N LYS A 83 1.51 6.95 -1.57
CA LYS A 83 0.65 6.22 -2.51
C LYS A 83 0.19 4.92 -1.91
N VAL A 84 -1.08 4.57 -2.14
CA VAL A 84 -1.66 3.29 -1.76
C VAL A 84 -2.48 2.73 -2.92
N SER A 85 -2.20 1.50 -3.33
CA SER A 85 -2.94 0.86 -4.41
C SER A 85 -4.36 0.50 -3.99
N LYS A 86 -5.27 0.39 -4.96
CA LYS A 86 -6.64 -0.10 -4.72
C LYS A 86 -6.64 -1.46 -4.01
N ASP A 87 -5.70 -2.34 -4.37
CA ASP A 87 -5.65 -3.71 -3.88
C ASP A 87 -5.35 -3.75 -2.37
N VAL A 88 -4.45 -2.89 -1.88
CA VAL A 88 -4.17 -2.74 -0.44
C VAL A 88 -5.40 -2.24 0.31
N LEU A 89 -6.14 -1.29 -0.26
CA LEU A 89 -7.39 -0.78 0.35
C LEU A 89 -8.48 -1.86 0.41
N LEU A 90 -8.59 -2.66 -0.65
CA LEU A 90 -9.52 -3.78 -0.71
C LEU A 90 -9.18 -4.83 0.36
N CYS A 91 -7.90 -5.13 0.56
CA CYS A 91 -7.48 -6.10 1.57
C CYS A 91 -7.77 -5.71 3.01
N ASN A 92 -7.59 -4.44 3.36
CA ASN A 92 -7.83 -3.99 4.74
C ASN A 92 -9.28 -4.20 5.22
N ASN A 93 -10.23 -4.52 4.33
CA ASN A 93 -11.64 -4.76 4.66
C ASN A 93 -12.13 -6.14 4.21
N ASP A 94 -11.25 -7.08 3.92
CA ASP A 94 -11.60 -8.41 3.43
C ASP A 94 -10.93 -9.51 4.28
N GLU A 95 -11.73 -10.39 4.88
CA GLU A 95 -11.24 -11.50 5.71
C GLU A 95 -10.34 -12.47 4.91
N THR A 96 -10.50 -12.53 3.58
CA THR A 96 -9.67 -13.34 2.69
C THR A 96 -8.26 -12.78 2.49
N CYS A 97 -8.01 -11.53 2.90
CA CYS A 97 -6.68 -10.89 2.94
C CYS A 97 -6.06 -10.87 4.34
N ASN A 98 -6.70 -11.45 5.35
CA ASN A 98 -6.21 -11.33 6.73
C ASN A 98 -4.89 -12.10 6.90
N PHE A 99 -3.78 -11.37 6.90
CA PHE A 99 -2.46 -11.91 7.17
C PHE A 99 -2.02 -11.55 8.60
N GLN A 100 -1.58 -12.55 9.34
CA GLN A 100 -1.00 -12.37 10.66
C GLN A 100 0.38 -12.99 10.72
N CYS A 101 1.31 -12.24 11.31
CA CYS A 101 2.69 -12.67 11.47
C CYS A 101 2.76 -13.98 12.27
N PRO A 102 3.41 -15.03 11.74
CA PRO A 102 3.73 -16.20 12.53
C PRO A 102 4.72 -15.84 13.64
N LYS A 103 4.72 -16.57 14.77
CA LYS A 103 5.71 -16.35 15.85
C LYS A 103 7.13 -16.69 15.41
N GLN A 104 7.28 -17.77 14.66
CA GLN A 104 8.53 -18.16 13.99
C GLN A 104 8.70 -17.42 12.65
N ASN A 105 9.91 -17.47 12.06
CA ASN A 105 10.20 -16.87 10.76
C ASN A 105 10.01 -15.33 10.72
N GLN A 106 10.43 -14.64 11.78
CA GLN A 106 10.62 -13.18 11.78
C GLN A 106 11.72 -12.78 10.79
N ASP A 107 11.73 -11.51 10.41
CA ASP A 107 12.60 -10.89 9.40
C ASP A 107 12.51 -11.48 8.00
N LYS A 108 11.40 -12.16 7.70
CA LYS A 108 11.13 -12.75 6.39
C LYS A 108 9.94 -12.11 5.70
N TYR A 109 9.88 -12.33 4.38
CA TYR A 109 8.81 -11.86 3.51
C TYR A 109 7.79 -12.96 3.26
N TYR A 110 6.53 -12.56 3.10
CA TYR A 110 5.41 -13.44 2.84
C TYR A 110 4.56 -12.86 1.73
N SER A 111 3.96 -13.74 0.96
CA SER A 111 2.92 -13.35 0.01
C SER A 111 1.62 -12.98 0.71
N ASP A 112 0.89 -12.02 0.14
CA ASP A 112 -0.51 -11.81 0.49
C ASP A 112 -1.37 -12.96 -0.03
N PRO A 113 -2.34 -13.46 0.76
CA PRO A 113 -3.15 -14.62 0.41
C PRO A 113 -4.09 -14.40 -0.78
N LYS A 114 -4.34 -13.14 -1.18
CA LYS A 114 -5.29 -12.78 -2.24
C LYS A 114 -4.64 -12.06 -3.41
N PHE A 115 -3.82 -11.05 -3.17
CA PHE A 115 -3.26 -10.20 -4.22
C PHE A 115 -1.77 -10.42 -4.40
N CYS A 116 -1.37 -10.72 -5.63
CA CYS A 116 0.01 -11.04 -5.95
C CYS A 116 0.92 -9.82 -5.98
N ASN A 117 0.38 -8.62 -6.04
CA ASN A 117 1.14 -7.38 -5.93
C ASN A 117 1.29 -6.90 -4.48
N ILE A 118 0.87 -7.67 -3.48
CA ILE A 118 1.04 -7.32 -2.06
C ILE A 118 1.95 -8.35 -1.40
N PHE A 119 2.85 -7.86 -0.55
CA PHE A 119 3.67 -8.69 0.31
C PHE A 119 3.68 -8.17 1.75
N HIS A 120 4.00 -9.08 2.66
CA HIS A 120 4.11 -8.81 4.08
C HIS A 120 5.53 -9.07 4.55
N ARG A 121 6.00 -8.27 5.49
CA ARG A 121 7.23 -8.50 6.24
C ARG A 121 6.89 -8.52 7.72
N CYS A 122 7.39 -9.53 8.43
CA CYS A 122 7.21 -9.65 9.87
C CYS A 122 8.53 -9.33 10.56
N VAL A 123 8.54 -8.39 11.49
CA VAL A 123 9.71 -8.05 12.31
C VAL A 123 9.25 -7.89 13.75
N ASP A 124 9.82 -8.66 14.68
CA ASP A 124 9.43 -8.66 16.10
C ASP A 124 7.91 -8.76 16.32
N GLU A 125 7.26 -9.70 15.62
CA GLU A 125 5.81 -9.93 15.62
C GLU A 125 4.96 -8.78 15.06
N ARG A 126 5.60 -7.72 14.53
CA ARG A 126 4.92 -6.61 13.85
C ARG A 126 4.79 -6.88 12.36
N LEU A 127 3.59 -6.64 11.84
CA LEU A 127 3.26 -6.77 10.43
C LEU A 127 3.51 -5.47 9.68
N TYR A 128 4.31 -5.56 8.62
CA TYR A 128 4.49 -4.51 7.63
C TYR A 128 3.95 -5.01 6.30
N THR A 129 2.95 -4.33 5.75
CA THR A 129 2.35 -4.67 4.45
C THR A 129 2.74 -3.61 3.44
N ALA A 130 3.20 -4.04 2.26
CA ALA A 130 3.54 -3.12 1.17
C ALA A 130 3.12 -3.68 -0.18
N PRO A 131 2.66 -2.82 -1.10
CA PRO A 131 2.47 -3.19 -2.49
C PRO A 131 3.81 -3.21 -3.23
N CYS A 132 3.90 -4.05 -4.25
CA CYS A 132 4.90 -3.97 -5.29
C CYS A 132 4.71 -2.72 -6.14
N GLY A 133 5.80 -2.30 -6.82
CA GLY A 133 5.74 -1.20 -7.78
C GLY A 133 4.71 -1.46 -8.88
N LYS A 134 4.22 -0.39 -9.52
CA LYS A 134 3.19 -0.48 -10.57
C LYS A 134 3.55 -1.52 -11.63
N GLY A 135 2.65 -2.47 -11.86
CA GLY A 135 2.80 -3.53 -12.86
C GLY A 135 3.76 -4.66 -12.46
N THR A 136 4.23 -4.69 -11.21
CA THR A 136 5.07 -5.76 -10.68
C THR A 136 4.36 -6.54 -9.58
N TYR A 137 4.79 -7.78 -9.37
CA TYR A 137 4.12 -8.76 -8.50
C TYR A 137 5.17 -9.49 -7.66
N PHE A 138 4.83 -9.80 -6.41
CA PHE A 138 5.74 -10.45 -5.48
C PHE A 138 5.99 -11.91 -5.89
N SER A 139 7.24 -12.21 -6.22
CA SER A 139 7.73 -13.56 -6.51
C SER A 139 8.26 -14.19 -5.23
N THR A 140 7.77 -15.39 -4.93
CA THR A 140 8.22 -16.17 -3.75
C THR A 140 9.53 -16.91 -4.01
N LYS A 141 9.98 -16.96 -5.26
CA LYS A 141 11.32 -17.48 -5.62
C LYS A 141 12.43 -16.45 -5.36
N THR A 142 12.18 -15.19 -5.65
CA THR A 142 13.20 -14.12 -5.61
C THR A 142 13.11 -13.21 -4.38
N CYS A 143 12.02 -13.32 -3.61
CA CYS A 143 11.70 -12.44 -2.49
C CYS A 143 11.64 -10.97 -2.88
N ALA A 144 11.24 -10.72 -4.12
CA ALA A 144 11.20 -9.39 -4.70
C ALA A 144 10.01 -9.27 -5.67
N CYS A 145 9.72 -8.03 -6.03
CA CYS A 145 8.72 -7.74 -7.05
C CYS A 145 9.31 -8.01 -8.43
N SER A 146 8.65 -8.88 -9.20
CA SER A 146 9.03 -9.26 -10.58
C SER A 146 7.89 -9.01 -11.56
N HIS A 147 8.13 -9.32 -12.83
CA HIS A 147 7.13 -9.24 -13.88
C HIS A 147 6.08 -10.36 -13.75
N ILE A 148 4.84 -10.09 -14.19
CA ILE A 148 3.71 -11.02 -14.03
C ILE A 148 3.99 -12.41 -14.63
N ASN A 149 4.75 -12.49 -15.72
CA ASN A 149 5.09 -13.77 -16.36
C ASN A 149 5.91 -14.70 -15.46
N ASP A 150 6.82 -14.14 -14.65
CA ASP A 150 7.64 -14.93 -13.73
C ASP A 150 6.77 -15.52 -12.62
N VAL A 151 5.87 -14.69 -12.08
CA VAL A 151 4.97 -15.06 -10.99
C VAL A 151 3.85 -16.00 -11.45
N ILE A 152 3.34 -15.86 -12.68
CA ILE A 152 2.45 -16.85 -13.30
C ILE A 152 3.19 -18.18 -13.48
N GLY A 153 4.46 -18.14 -13.91
CA GLY A 153 5.31 -19.34 -14.05
C GLY A 153 5.60 -20.05 -12.72
N GLU A 154 5.36 -19.40 -11.58
CA GLU A 154 5.38 -20.02 -10.24
C GLU A 154 4.09 -20.81 -9.93
N ASN A 155 3.05 -20.72 -10.78
CA ASN A 155 1.68 -21.21 -10.52
C ASN A 155 1.06 -20.63 -9.24
N SER A 156 1.59 -19.51 -8.77
CA SER A 156 1.08 -18.84 -7.56
C SER A 156 0.00 -17.82 -7.89
N CYS A 157 0.01 -17.24 -9.10
CA CYS A 157 -0.85 -16.12 -9.49
C CYS A 157 -1.50 -16.29 -10.86
N ASN A 158 -2.69 -15.72 -11.02
CA ASN A 158 -3.37 -15.63 -12.31
C ASN A 158 -3.03 -14.33 -13.05
N THR A 159 -3.53 -14.18 -14.27
CA THR A 159 -3.33 -13.00 -15.12
C THR A 159 -3.98 -11.72 -14.58
N ASP A 160 -4.92 -11.86 -13.65
CA ASP A 160 -5.60 -10.72 -13.00
C ASP A 160 -4.84 -10.24 -11.76
N GLY A 161 -3.67 -10.82 -11.46
CA GLY A 161 -2.88 -10.49 -10.27
C GLY A 161 -3.47 -11.04 -8.98
N LEU A 162 -4.39 -12.00 -9.07
CA LEU A 162 -4.98 -12.70 -7.93
C LEU A 162 -4.27 -14.03 -7.69
N ARG A 163 -4.12 -14.41 -6.43
CA ARG A 163 -3.45 -15.64 -6.04
C ARG A 163 -4.35 -16.85 -6.33
N LEU A 164 -3.80 -17.83 -7.03
CA LEU A 164 -4.54 -19.02 -7.48
C LEU A 164 -4.95 -19.94 -6.32
N LYS A 165 -4.14 -19.96 -5.25
CA LYS A 165 -4.43 -20.68 -4.01
C LYS A 165 -4.70 -19.67 -2.89
N GLY A 166 -5.90 -19.10 -2.88
CA GLY A 166 -6.38 -18.37 -1.72
C GLY A 166 -6.82 -19.35 -0.64
N GLY A 167 -6.20 -19.29 0.55
CA GLY A 167 -6.88 -19.85 1.72
C GLY A 167 -6.06 -20.16 2.97
N ASN A 168 -4.75 -20.45 2.91
CA ASN A 168 -3.89 -20.69 4.09
C ASN A 168 -2.39 -20.87 3.78
N ASP A 169 -2.00 -20.96 2.50
CA ASP A 169 -0.61 -21.18 2.11
C ASP A 169 0.18 -19.87 2.18
N LYS A 170 0.64 -19.55 3.40
CA LYS A 170 1.60 -18.48 3.68
C LYS A 170 2.93 -18.85 3.07
N GLU A 171 3.13 -18.54 1.80
CA GLU A 171 4.35 -18.89 1.11
C GLU A 171 5.46 -17.96 1.60
N LEU A 172 6.26 -18.51 2.52
CA LEU A 172 7.43 -17.88 3.08
C LEU A 172 8.47 -17.71 1.98
N CYS A 173 8.97 -16.50 1.84
CA CYS A 173 10.15 -16.27 1.03
C CYS A 173 11.40 -16.41 1.89
N ASP A 174 12.20 -17.44 1.59
CA ASP A 174 13.45 -17.69 2.28
C ASP A 174 14.64 -17.31 1.39
N ASP A 175 15.61 -16.59 1.97
CA ASP A 175 16.80 -16.09 1.25
C ASP A 175 17.68 -17.24 0.73
N SER A 176 17.45 -18.48 1.21
CA SER A 176 18.07 -19.72 0.73
C SER A 176 17.67 -20.12 -0.69
N THR A 177 16.59 -19.55 -1.23
CA THR A 177 16.09 -19.79 -2.59
C THR A 177 16.57 -18.77 -3.63
N ARG A 178 17.34 -17.76 -3.21
CA ARG A 178 17.90 -16.72 -4.08
C ARG A 178 19.03 -17.31 -4.94
N ARG A 179 18.67 -17.87 -6.10
CA ARG A 179 19.62 -18.31 -7.13
C ARG A 179 20.05 -17.15 -8.01
#